data_AF-A0A165N616-F1
#
_entry.id   AF-A0A165N616-F1
#
_cell.length_a   1.000
_cell.length_b   1.000
_cell.length_c   1.000
_cell.angle_alpha   90.00
_cell.angle_beta   90.00
_cell.angle_gamma   90.00
#
_symmetry.space_group_name_H-M   'P 1'
#
loop_
_entity.id
_entity.type
_entity.pdbx_description
1 polymer ?
#
loop_
_entity_poly.entity_id
_entity_poly.type
_entity_poly.pdbx_seq_one_letter_code
_entity_poly.pdbx_strand_id
1 'polypeptide(L)'
;MRDNHEAFKETLAAHILVKSFGQVDADDSLDDFSTYLATEAWEILPPKARSASYEEPFAFDDLKDDVFDATPLQFSDTLVAYGIVDDRDDALKLLRNAIDTYLQEACAAPPVGKQTRLAECEICEREIPLTYHHLIPRSVHNKVLKRGWHPQERLNAVAWLCRYCHSTVHRLASNEDLARYFYTVDLLLAREDIQRWRAWAGRQRYGKRRG
;
A
#
# COMPACT_ATOMS: atom_id res chain seq x y z
N MET A 1 -5.34 4.80 2.24
CA MET A 1 -4.02 5.32 1.83
C MET A 1 -3.12 5.19 3.04
N ARG A 2 -1.93 4.61 2.89
CA ARG A 2 -0.89 4.67 3.92
C ARG A 2 -0.55 6.16 4.10
N ASP A 3 -0.44 6.62 5.34
CA ASP A 3 0.03 7.98 5.59
C ASP A 3 1.51 8.05 5.16
N ASN A 4 1.84 9.00 4.28
CA ASN A 4 3.18 9.12 3.73
C ASN A 4 4.19 9.55 4.81
N HIS A 5 3.76 10.32 5.82
CA HIS A 5 4.60 10.66 6.96
C HIS A 5 4.93 9.40 7.77
N GLU A 6 3.94 8.55 8.01
CA GLU A 6 4.12 7.29 8.74
C GLU A 6 5.01 6.32 7.97
N ALA A 7 4.83 6.21 6.66
CA ALA A 7 5.71 5.41 5.80
C ALA A 7 7.16 5.90 5.86
N PHE A 8 7.38 7.21 5.82
CA PHE A 8 8.72 7.78 5.98
C PHE A 8 9.31 7.47 7.36
N LYS A 9 8.54 7.63 8.45
CA LYS A 9 8.97 7.26 9.81
C LYS A 9 9.43 5.80 9.86
N GLU A 10 8.64 4.87 9.33
CA GLU A 10 8.97 3.44 9.31
C GLU A 10 10.28 3.16 8.55
N THR A 11 10.50 3.80 7.40
CA THR A 11 11.78 3.66 6.68
C THR A 11 12.95 4.24 7.46
N LEU A 12 12.79 5.40 8.11
CA LEU A 12 13.82 6.01 8.93
C LEU A 12 14.17 5.12 10.13
N ALA A 13 13.17 4.59 10.83
CA ALA A 13 13.35 3.64 11.93
C ALA A 13 14.11 2.39 11.49
N ALA A 14 13.78 1.83 10.31
CA ALA A 14 14.48 0.68 9.76
C ALA A 14 15.98 0.96 9.49
N HIS A 15 16.31 2.14 8.94
CA HIS A 15 17.70 2.54 8.69
C HIS A 15 18.47 2.81 9.99
N ILE A 16 17.83 3.40 11.00
CA ILE A 16 18.39 3.56 12.34
C ILE A 16 18.71 2.19 12.95
N LEU A 17 17.75 1.26 12.95
CA LEU A 17 17.94 -0.10 13.49
C LEU A 17 19.13 -0.84 12.87
N VAL A 18 19.32 -0.72 11.55
CA VAL A 18 20.44 -1.32 10.83
C VAL A 18 21.77 -0.73 11.30
N LYS A 19 21.81 0.57 11.60
CA LYS A 19 23.01 1.29 12.05
C LYS A 19 23.31 1.09 13.54
N SER A 20 22.29 0.93 14.37
CA SER A 20 22.43 0.85 15.82
C SER A 20 23.00 -0.49 16.36
N PHE A 21 23.37 -1.46 15.51
CA PHE A 21 23.98 -2.75 15.90
C PHE A 21 23.39 -3.42 17.18
N GLY A 22 22.08 -3.34 17.39
CA GLY A 22 21.41 -3.92 18.56
C GLY A 22 21.61 -3.18 19.90
N GLN A 23 21.98 -1.89 19.88
CA GLN A 23 22.07 -1.04 21.09
C GLN A 23 20.74 -0.42 21.53
N VAL A 24 19.67 -0.55 20.74
CA VAL A 24 18.33 -0.02 21.09
C VAL A 24 17.47 -1.19 21.55
N ASP A 25 17.28 -1.30 22.87
CA ASP A 25 16.30 -2.23 23.48
C ASP A 25 14.85 -1.74 23.24
N ALA A 26 13.92 -2.69 23.28
CA ALA A 26 12.71 -2.79 22.47
C ALA A 26 11.60 -1.72 22.61
N ASP A 27 11.00 -1.48 21.44
CA ASP A 27 9.66 -0.97 21.09
C ASP A 27 9.39 0.52 21.35
N ASP A 28 8.86 0.90 22.51
CA ASP A 28 8.32 2.25 22.73
C ASP A 28 9.39 3.35 22.60
N SER A 29 10.63 3.07 23.02
CA SER A 29 11.72 4.06 22.91
C SER A 29 12.14 4.32 21.47
N LEU A 30 11.98 3.36 20.56
CA LEU A 30 12.37 3.53 19.16
C LEU A 30 11.26 4.22 18.36
N ASP A 31 9.99 3.94 18.67
CA ASP A 31 8.87 4.60 18.01
C ASP A 31 8.82 6.09 18.36
N ASP A 32 8.96 6.47 19.64
CA ASP A 32 9.04 7.88 20.05
C ASP A 32 10.25 8.58 19.41
N PHE A 33 11.40 7.90 19.41
CA PHE A 33 12.65 8.43 18.84
C PHE A 33 12.56 8.66 17.33
N SER A 34 12.07 7.66 16.60
CA SER A 34 11.88 7.75 15.15
C SER A 34 10.78 8.75 14.78
N THR A 35 9.71 8.87 15.57
CA THR A 35 8.66 9.88 15.39
C THR A 35 9.21 11.29 15.51
N TYR A 36 10.04 11.55 16.54
CA TYR A 36 10.70 12.84 16.72
C TYR A 36 11.58 13.20 15.52
N LEU A 37 12.49 12.29 15.13
CA LEU A 37 13.40 12.51 14.00
C LEU A 37 12.68 12.63 12.66
N ALA A 38 11.62 11.84 12.45
CA ALA A 38 10.79 11.91 11.25
C ALA A 38 10.11 13.28 11.15
N THR A 39 9.58 13.81 12.25
CA THR A 39 8.95 15.14 12.27
C THR A 39 9.93 16.25 11.89
N GLU A 40 11.15 16.21 12.44
CA GLU A 40 12.21 17.17 12.12
C GLU A 40 12.67 17.09 10.65
N ALA A 41 12.81 15.88 10.12
CA ALA A 41 13.28 15.66 8.76
C ALA A 41 12.18 15.82 7.70
N TRP A 42 10.90 15.60 8.03
CA TRP A 42 9.81 15.61 7.06
C TRP A 42 9.63 16.97 6.39
N GLU A 43 9.81 18.05 7.14
CA GLU A 43 9.58 19.41 6.63
C GLU A 43 10.64 19.88 5.63
N ILE A 44 11.79 19.20 5.52
CA ILE A 44 12.78 19.50 4.48
C ILE A 44 12.30 19.02 3.10
N LEU A 45 11.41 18.03 3.05
CA LEU A 45 10.97 17.43 1.80
C LEU A 45 10.02 18.37 1.04
N PRO A 46 10.23 18.55 -0.28
CA PRO A 46 9.32 19.34 -1.10
C PRO A 46 7.93 18.71 -1.09
N PRO A 47 6.84 19.49 -1.25
CA PRO A 47 5.47 18.97 -1.20
C PRO A 47 5.22 17.79 -2.15
N LYS A 48 5.85 17.79 -3.33
CA LYS A 48 5.74 16.69 -4.30
C LYS A 48 6.35 15.37 -3.81
N ALA A 49 7.44 15.43 -3.03
CA ALA A 49 8.03 14.24 -2.42
C ALA A 49 7.14 13.73 -1.28
N ARG A 50 6.59 14.65 -0.45
CA ARG A 50 5.67 14.30 0.65
C ARG A 50 4.36 13.68 0.17
N SER A 51 3.90 14.04 -1.03
CA SER A 51 2.71 13.48 -1.66
C SER A 51 3.01 12.37 -2.68
N ALA A 52 4.23 11.85 -2.73
CA ALA A 52 4.62 10.82 -3.70
C ALA A 52 3.72 9.59 -3.57
N SER A 53 3.34 9.03 -4.71
CA SER A 53 2.49 7.85 -4.78
C SER A 53 2.74 7.08 -6.08
N TYR A 54 2.15 5.89 -6.19
CA TYR A 54 2.14 5.14 -7.44
C TYR A 54 1.56 5.94 -8.63
N GLU A 55 0.54 6.79 -8.40
CA GLU A 55 -0.10 7.57 -9.47
C GLU A 55 0.68 8.84 -9.82
N GLU A 56 1.32 9.46 -8.82
CA GLU A 56 2.16 10.65 -8.97
C GLU A 56 3.55 10.36 -8.38
N PRO A 57 4.43 9.65 -9.12
CA PRO A 57 5.73 9.26 -8.61
C PRO A 57 6.69 10.46 -8.53
N PHE A 58 7.61 10.41 -7.57
CA PHE A 58 8.68 11.39 -7.39
C PHE A 58 10.02 10.64 -7.27
N ALA A 59 10.98 10.92 -8.16
CA ALA A 59 12.27 10.25 -8.15
C ALA A 59 13.20 10.89 -7.11
N PHE A 60 14.01 10.07 -6.42
CA PHE A 60 15.00 10.56 -5.48
C PHE A 60 16.00 11.54 -6.15
N ASP A 61 16.39 11.25 -7.41
CA ASP A 61 17.30 12.09 -8.20
C ASP A 61 16.75 13.50 -8.50
N ASP A 62 15.44 13.73 -8.33
CA ASP A 62 14.83 15.05 -8.45
C ASP A 62 14.99 15.90 -7.18
N LEU A 63 15.48 15.33 -6.07
CA LEU A 63 15.89 16.06 -4.89
C LEU A 63 17.21 16.77 -5.14
N LYS A 64 17.22 18.07 -4.91
CA LYS A 64 18.45 18.86 -4.95
C LYS A 64 19.22 18.70 -3.65
N ASP A 65 20.55 18.77 -3.72
CA ASP A 65 21.42 18.59 -2.55
C ASP A 65 21.19 19.64 -1.45
N ASP A 66 20.76 20.85 -1.83
CA ASP A 66 20.42 21.95 -0.89
C ASP A 66 19.25 21.61 0.04
N VAL A 67 18.41 20.64 -0.32
CA VAL A 67 17.35 20.11 0.55
C VAL A 67 17.96 19.50 1.82
N PHE A 68 19.08 18.78 1.69
CA PHE A 68 19.74 18.14 2.83
C PHE A 68 20.54 19.15 3.66
N ASP A 69 21.00 20.24 3.06
CA ASP A 69 21.64 21.34 3.78
C ASP A 69 20.67 22.03 4.75
N ALA A 70 19.37 22.03 4.43
CA ALA A 70 18.30 22.54 5.28
C ALA A 70 17.96 21.61 6.48
N THR A 71 18.60 20.44 6.59
CA THR A 71 18.36 19.51 7.71
C THR A 71 18.74 20.14 9.05
N PRO A 72 17.82 20.20 10.03
CA PRO A 72 18.09 20.75 11.36
C PRO A 72 19.33 20.11 12.01
N LEU A 73 20.15 20.92 12.70
CA LEU A 73 21.33 20.39 13.42
C LEU A 73 20.92 19.36 14.48
N GLN A 74 19.76 19.57 15.10
CA GLN A 74 19.18 18.69 16.11
C GLN A 74 19.02 17.26 15.60
N PHE A 75 18.67 17.07 14.33
CA PHE A 75 18.57 15.74 13.74
C PHE A 75 19.91 14.99 13.79
N SER A 76 20.99 15.63 13.34
CA SER A 76 22.33 15.02 13.36
C SER A 76 22.86 14.88 14.79
N ASP A 77 22.66 15.90 15.63
CA ASP A 77 23.16 15.90 17.01
C ASP A 77 22.51 14.78 17.83
N THR A 78 21.22 14.53 17.65
CA THR A 78 20.51 13.43 18.30
C THR A 78 21.04 12.08 17.83
N LEU A 79 21.27 11.86 16.53
CA LEU A 79 21.82 10.58 16.05
C LEU A 79 23.24 10.32 16.58
N VAL A 80 24.09 11.36 16.63
CA VAL A 80 25.45 11.26 17.18
C VAL A 80 25.44 11.04 18.68
N ALA A 81 24.59 11.74 19.42
CA ALA A 81 24.47 11.61 20.88
C ALA A 81 24.06 10.20 21.31
N TYR A 82 23.25 9.51 20.49
CA TYR A 82 22.84 8.13 20.71
C TYR A 82 23.79 7.09 20.10
N GLY A 83 24.92 7.52 19.52
CA GLY A 83 25.93 6.61 18.96
C GLY A 83 25.47 5.86 17.71
N ILE A 84 24.43 6.34 17.02
CA ILE A 84 23.87 5.70 15.81
C ILE A 84 24.76 6.00 14.60
N VAL A 85 25.37 7.19 14.57
CA VAL A 85 26.27 7.66 13.52
C VAL A 85 27.46 8.39 14.15
N ASP A 86 28.58 8.43 13.43
CA ASP A 86 29.82 9.04 13.94
C ASP A 86 29.82 10.58 13.82
N ASP A 87 29.19 11.11 12.77
CA ASP A 87 29.18 12.54 12.48
C ASP A 87 27.92 12.98 11.67
N ARG A 88 27.86 14.29 11.36
CA ARG A 88 26.78 14.89 10.58
C ARG A 88 26.70 14.33 9.16
N ASP A 89 27.82 14.04 8.51
CA ASP A 89 27.82 13.53 7.15
C ASP A 89 27.19 12.14 7.10
N ASP A 90 27.47 11.30 8.09
CA ASP A 90 26.85 9.99 8.23
C ASP A 90 25.37 10.07 8.61
N ALA A 91 24.96 11.06 9.42
CA ALA A 91 23.54 11.36 9.67
C ALA A 91 22.80 11.71 8.36
N LEU A 92 23.39 12.55 7.52
CA LEU A 92 22.80 12.95 6.23
C LEU A 92 22.77 11.79 5.23
N LYS A 93 23.79 10.92 5.22
CA LYS A 93 23.77 9.69 4.40
C LYS A 93 22.65 8.74 4.84
N LEU A 94 22.46 8.57 6.16
CA LEU A 94 21.35 7.78 6.70
C LEU A 94 20.00 8.35 6.23
N LEU A 95 19.82 9.67 6.36
CA LEU A 95 18.60 10.36 5.93
C LEU A 95 18.35 10.21 4.42
N ARG A 96 19.39 10.35 3.59
CA ARG A 96 19.30 10.13 2.13
C ARG A 96 18.81 8.72 1.81
N ASN A 97 19.38 7.71 2.45
CA ASN A 97 18.98 6.31 2.23
C ASN A 97 17.53 6.04 2.69
N ALA A 98 17.13 6.64 3.81
CA ALA A 98 15.76 6.55 4.31
C ALA A 98 14.76 7.19 3.33
N ILE A 99 15.05 8.38 2.81
CA ILE A 99 14.20 9.07 1.83
C ILE A 99 14.13 8.30 0.51
N ASP A 100 15.25 7.78 0.00
CA ASP A 100 15.25 6.95 -1.22
C ASP A 100 14.37 5.70 -1.03
N THR A 101 14.51 5.02 0.10
CA THR A 101 13.68 3.84 0.43
C THR A 101 12.20 4.23 0.51
N TYR A 102 11.87 5.33 1.19
CA TYR A 102 10.50 5.86 1.28
C TYR A 102 9.92 6.15 -0.10
N LEU A 103 10.65 6.86 -0.96
CA LEU A 103 10.17 7.21 -2.31
C LEU A 103 9.98 5.95 -3.16
N GLN A 104 10.90 4.98 -3.07
CA GLN A 104 10.75 3.70 -3.74
C GLN A 104 9.51 2.95 -3.27
N GLU A 105 9.25 2.89 -1.96
CA GLU A 105 8.04 2.24 -1.41
C GLU A 105 6.75 2.99 -1.76
N ALA A 106 6.73 4.32 -1.66
CA ALA A 106 5.57 5.15 -1.94
C ALA A 106 5.19 5.13 -3.43
N CYS A 107 6.20 5.09 -4.31
CA CYS A 107 6.02 5.02 -5.75
C CYS A 107 5.90 3.58 -6.28
N ALA A 108 6.15 2.57 -5.45
CA ALA A 108 6.04 1.18 -5.86
C ALA A 108 4.60 0.85 -6.28
N ALA A 109 4.48 0.07 -7.34
CA ALA A 109 3.18 -0.50 -7.70
C ALA A 109 2.66 -1.32 -6.51
N PRO A 110 1.37 -1.18 -6.14
CA PRO A 110 0.80 -1.99 -5.08
C PRO A 110 1.01 -3.48 -5.40
N PRO A 111 1.30 -4.32 -4.39
CA PRO A 111 1.64 -5.71 -4.61
C PRO A 111 0.53 -6.40 -5.42
N VAL A 112 0.91 -7.11 -6.49
CA VAL A 112 -0.04 -7.84 -7.34
C VAL A 112 -0.01 -9.34 -7.03
N GLY A 113 -1.17 -9.98 -7.10
CA GLY A 113 -1.28 -11.43 -7.02
C GLY A 113 -1.45 -11.98 -5.60
N LYS A 114 -0.96 -13.21 -5.35
CA LYS A 114 -1.25 -13.99 -4.12
C LYS A 114 -0.87 -13.30 -2.82
N GLN A 115 0.06 -12.35 -2.85
CA GLN A 115 0.52 -11.61 -1.67
C GLN A 115 -0.58 -10.70 -1.09
N THR A 116 -1.59 -10.33 -1.88
CA THR A 116 -2.75 -9.53 -1.44
C THR A 116 -3.88 -10.37 -0.85
N ARG A 117 -3.69 -11.68 -0.68
CA ARG A 117 -4.77 -12.58 -0.27
C ARG A 117 -5.26 -12.26 1.13
N LEU A 118 -6.52 -11.86 1.21
CA LEU A 118 -7.22 -11.62 2.48
C LEU A 118 -7.61 -12.93 3.17
N ALA A 119 -7.88 -12.85 4.46
CA ALA A 119 -8.45 -13.96 5.25
C ALA A 119 -9.92 -14.23 4.87
N GLU A 120 -10.65 -13.17 4.51
CA GLU A 120 -12.09 -13.19 4.28
C GLU A 120 -12.47 -12.85 2.84
N CYS A 121 -13.63 -13.36 2.41
CA CYS A 121 -14.21 -13.04 1.11
C CYS A 121 -14.73 -11.60 1.08
N GLU A 122 -14.25 -10.76 0.16
CA GLU A 122 -14.60 -9.33 0.08
C GLU A 122 -16.09 -9.02 -0.18
N ILE A 123 -16.88 -9.99 -0.64
CA ILE A 123 -18.35 -9.83 -0.79
C ILE A 123 -19.14 -10.35 0.41
N CYS A 124 -18.74 -11.47 1.04
CA CYS A 124 -19.58 -12.13 2.03
C CYS A 124 -18.95 -12.27 3.42
N GLU A 125 -17.73 -11.76 3.60
CA GLU A 125 -17.04 -11.62 4.89
C GLU A 125 -16.90 -12.96 5.64
N ARG A 126 -16.74 -14.04 4.87
CA ARG A 126 -16.49 -15.38 5.43
C ARG A 126 -15.04 -15.75 5.25
N GLU A 127 -14.43 -16.25 6.32
CA GLU A 127 -13.12 -16.91 6.33
C GLU A 127 -13.22 -18.32 5.72
N ILE A 128 -13.19 -18.39 4.39
CA ILE A 128 -13.26 -19.64 3.62
C ILE A 128 -12.31 -19.58 2.43
N PRO A 129 -11.99 -20.70 1.76
CA PRO A 129 -11.07 -20.67 0.63
C PRO A 129 -11.49 -19.68 -0.47
N LEU A 130 -10.58 -18.73 -0.73
CA LEU A 130 -10.74 -17.66 -1.69
C LEU A 130 -10.09 -18.00 -3.03
N THR A 131 -10.64 -17.39 -4.06
CA THR A 131 -10.20 -17.44 -5.45
C THR A 131 -9.84 -16.04 -5.92
N TYR A 132 -8.93 -15.97 -6.88
CA TYR A 132 -8.49 -14.72 -7.49
C TYR A 132 -9.49 -14.30 -8.57
N HIS A 133 -10.17 -13.17 -8.38
CA HIS A 133 -11.15 -12.65 -9.33
C HIS A 133 -10.64 -11.34 -9.94
N HIS A 134 -10.57 -11.26 -11.26
CA HIS A 134 -10.24 -10.01 -11.95
C HIS A 134 -11.49 -9.12 -12.02
N LEU A 135 -11.43 -7.94 -11.41
CA LEU A 135 -12.53 -6.97 -11.42
C LEU A 135 -12.80 -6.44 -12.84
N ILE A 136 -11.74 -6.29 -13.65
CA ILE A 136 -11.83 -6.15 -15.10
C ILE A 136 -11.42 -7.49 -15.73
N PRO A 137 -12.36 -8.30 -16.25
CA PRO A 137 -12.03 -9.62 -16.79
C PRO A 137 -10.97 -9.55 -17.90
N ARG A 138 -9.96 -10.43 -17.82
CA ARG A 138 -8.85 -10.46 -18.79
C ARG A 138 -9.30 -10.60 -20.24
N SER A 139 -10.41 -11.29 -20.47
CA SER A 139 -10.99 -11.48 -21.81
C SER A 139 -11.44 -10.19 -22.48
N VAL A 140 -11.64 -9.10 -21.72
CA VAL A 140 -12.07 -7.79 -22.24
C VAL A 140 -11.00 -6.70 -22.16
N HIS A 141 -9.78 -6.99 -21.69
CA HIS A 141 -8.69 -6.01 -21.56
C HIS A 141 -8.40 -5.25 -22.86
N ASN A 142 -8.25 -5.96 -23.98
CA ASN A 142 -8.02 -5.32 -25.29
C ASN A 142 -9.16 -4.35 -25.67
N LYS A 143 -10.40 -4.71 -25.33
CA LYS A 143 -11.58 -3.88 -25.61
C LYS A 143 -11.62 -2.66 -24.69
N VAL A 144 -11.31 -2.84 -23.41
CA VAL A 144 -11.22 -1.76 -22.41
C VAL A 144 -10.25 -0.67 -22.85
N LEU A 145 -9.03 -1.06 -23.26
CA LEU A 145 -8.00 -0.14 -23.74
C LEU A 145 -8.43 0.56 -25.04
N LYS A 146 -8.90 -0.21 -26.02
CA LYS A 146 -9.35 0.35 -27.31
C LYS A 146 -10.51 1.34 -27.17
N ARG A 147 -11.35 1.16 -26.15
CA ARG A 147 -12.51 2.03 -25.86
C ARG A 147 -12.19 3.14 -24.85
N GLY A 148 -10.99 3.15 -24.27
CA GLY A 148 -10.60 4.13 -23.26
C GLY A 148 -11.45 4.08 -21.98
N TRP A 149 -11.95 2.90 -21.59
CA TRP A 149 -12.79 2.79 -20.39
C TRP A 149 -11.97 2.88 -19.11
N HIS A 150 -10.77 2.29 -19.10
CA HIS A 150 -9.84 2.30 -17.97
C HIS A 150 -8.40 2.34 -18.46
N PRO A 151 -7.48 2.91 -17.67
CA PRO A 151 -6.07 2.93 -18.02
C PRO A 151 -5.41 1.55 -17.74
N GLN A 152 -4.20 1.34 -18.25
CA GLN A 152 -3.50 0.04 -18.23
C GLN A 152 -3.29 -0.49 -16.81
N GLU A 153 -3.02 0.41 -15.87
CA GLU A 153 -2.69 0.11 -14.47
C GLU A 153 -3.88 -0.55 -13.76
N ARG A 154 -5.11 -0.22 -14.18
CA ARG A 154 -6.33 -0.75 -13.56
C ARG A 154 -6.73 -2.15 -14.04
N LEU A 155 -6.22 -2.61 -15.19
CA LEU A 155 -6.63 -3.88 -15.78
C LEU A 155 -6.36 -5.09 -14.88
N ASN A 156 -5.36 -4.99 -14.02
CA ASN A 156 -4.97 -6.05 -13.10
C ASN A 156 -5.57 -5.89 -11.70
N ALA A 157 -6.52 -4.97 -11.52
CA ALA A 157 -7.28 -4.87 -10.27
C ALA A 157 -8.08 -6.17 -10.02
N VAL A 158 -8.02 -6.65 -8.77
CA VAL A 158 -8.55 -7.95 -8.38
C VAL A 158 -9.31 -7.89 -7.07
N ALA A 159 -10.10 -8.92 -6.84
CA ALA A 159 -10.75 -9.21 -5.57
C ALA A 159 -10.54 -10.68 -5.16
N TRP A 160 -10.47 -10.93 -3.86
CA TRP A 160 -10.42 -12.22 -3.21
C TRP A 160 -11.81 -12.67 -2.82
N LEU A 161 -12.40 -13.50 -3.69
CA LEU A 161 -13.78 -13.97 -3.54
C LEU A 161 -13.80 -15.46 -3.27
N CYS A 162 -14.68 -15.91 -2.38
CA CYS A 162 -14.98 -17.33 -2.30
C CYS A 162 -15.63 -17.83 -3.60
N ARG A 163 -15.53 -19.14 -3.89
CA ARG A 163 -16.06 -19.74 -5.13
C ARG A 163 -17.54 -19.39 -5.40
N TYR A 164 -18.35 -19.30 -4.35
CA TYR A 164 -19.78 -18.97 -4.46
C TYR A 164 -19.99 -17.52 -4.92
N CYS A 165 -19.33 -16.56 -4.26
CA CYS A 165 -19.43 -15.15 -4.61
C CYS A 165 -18.84 -14.88 -6.00
N HIS A 166 -17.70 -15.48 -6.33
CA HIS A 166 -17.10 -15.42 -7.67
C HIS A 166 -18.10 -15.87 -8.74
N SER A 167 -18.70 -17.05 -8.56
CA SER A 167 -19.68 -17.58 -9.52
C SER A 167 -20.92 -16.68 -9.65
N THR A 168 -21.35 -16.06 -8.54
CA THR A 168 -22.49 -15.15 -8.54
C THR A 168 -22.19 -13.85 -9.28
N VAL A 169 -21.01 -13.25 -9.11
CA VAL A 169 -20.60 -12.04 -9.85
C VAL A 169 -20.71 -12.24 -11.36
N HIS A 170 -20.17 -13.35 -11.89
CA HIS A 170 -20.27 -13.67 -13.32
C HIS A 170 -21.66 -14.11 -13.78
N ARG A 171 -22.56 -14.47 -12.85
CA ARG A 171 -23.97 -14.74 -13.18
C ARG A 171 -24.78 -13.46 -13.30
N LEU A 172 -24.47 -12.46 -12.48
CA LEU A 172 -25.24 -11.21 -12.36
C LEU A 172 -24.78 -10.12 -13.32
N ALA A 173 -23.58 -10.24 -13.89
CA ALA A 173 -23.02 -9.27 -14.83
C ALA A 173 -22.23 -9.97 -15.93
N SER A 174 -22.36 -9.47 -17.16
CA SER A 174 -21.47 -9.88 -18.24
C SER A 174 -20.04 -9.37 -17.98
N ASN A 175 -19.04 -9.96 -18.63
CA ASN A 175 -17.65 -9.49 -18.50
C ASN A 175 -17.48 -8.03 -18.95
N GLU A 176 -18.30 -7.57 -19.89
CA GLU A 176 -18.30 -6.19 -20.36
C GLU A 176 -18.94 -5.25 -19.34
N ASP A 177 -20.06 -5.65 -18.73
CA ASP A 177 -20.70 -4.86 -17.67
C ASP A 177 -19.81 -4.76 -16.44
N LEU A 178 -19.13 -5.85 -16.07
CA LEU A 178 -18.12 -5.83 -15.00
C LEU A 178 -17.04 -4.78 -15.30
N ALA A 179 -16.45 -4.83 -16.49
CA ALA A 179 -15.43 -3.86 -16.88
C ALA A 179 -15.96 -2.42 -16.95
N ARG A 180 -17.20 -2.19 -17.37
CA ARG A 180 -17.72 -0.85 -17.63
C ARG A 180 -18.33 -0.18 -16.41
N TYR A 181 -19.04 -0.94 -15.58
CA TYR A 181 -19.88 -0.40 -14.51
C TYR A 181 -19.54 -0.96 -13.13
N PHE A 182 -18.88 -2.12 -13.02
CA PHE A 182 -18.66 -2.82 -11.75
C PHE A 182 -17.20 -3.27 -11.55
N TYR A 183 -16.25 -2.37 -11.86
CA TYR A 183 -14.82 -2.64 -11.90
C TYR A 183 -14.10 -2.45 -10.54
N THR A 184 -14.84 -2.27 -9.45
CA THR A 184 -14.32 -2.25 -8.06
C THR A 184 -15.22 -3.08 -7.15
N VAL A 185 -14.70 -3.51 -5.99
CA VAL A 185 -15.51 -4.20 -4.97
C VAL A 185 -16.64 -3.30 -4.47
N ASP A 186 -16.38 -2.01 -4.25
CA ASP A 186 -17.42 -1.06 -3.82
C ASP A 186 -18.56 -0.94 -4.83
N LEU A 187 -18.24 -0.92 -6.13
CA LEU A 187 -19.25 -0.90 -7.19
C LEU A 187 -20.07 -2.20 -7.24
N LEU A 188 -19.44 -3.35 -6.99
CA LEU A 188 -20.17 -4.62 -6.84
C LEU A 188 -21.09 -4.57 -5.62
N LEU A 189 -20.60 -4.09 -4.47
CA LEU A 189 -21.36 -3.98 -3.22
C LEU A 189 -22.47 -2.94 -3.27
N ALA A 190 -22.40 -1.96 -4.17
CA ALA A 190 -23.46 -0.99 -4.42
C ALA A 190 -24.69 -1.60 -5.12
N ARG A 191 -24.58 -2.79 -5.73
CA ARG A 191 -25.70 -3.43 -6.42
C ARG A 191 -26.67 -4.11 -5.44
N GLU A 192 -27.96 -3.85 -5.60
CA GLU A 192 -29.01 -4.43 -4.75
C GLU A 192 -29.05 -5.98 -4.79
N ASP A 193 -28.75 -6.59 -5.94
CA ASP A 193 -28.71 -8.05 -6.08
C ASP A 193 -27.49 -8.66 -5.35
N ILE A 194 -26.34 -8.01 -5.41
CA ILE A 194 -25.14 -8.38 -4.63
C ILE A 194 -25.37 -8.17 -3.14
N GLN A 195 -26.01 -7.09 -2.70
CA GLN A 195 -26.32 -6.84 -1.30
C GLN A 195 -27.22 -7.92 -0.71
N ARG A 196 -28.30 -8.28 -1.42
CA ARG A 196 -29.18 -9.39 -1.04
C ARG A 196 -28.42 -10.72 -0.98
N TRP A 197 -27.56 -10.97 -1.97
CA TRP A 197 -26.71 -12.16 -1.98
C TRP A 197 -25.76 -12.19 -0.78
N ARG A 198 -25.04 -11.09 -0.50
CA ARG A 198 -24.12 -10.93 0.64
C ARG A 198 -24.82 -11.28 1.96
N ALA A 199 -25.98 -10.68 2.21
CA ALA A 199 -26.74 -10.87 3.45
C ALA A 199 -27.09 -12.35 3.69
N TRP A 200 -27.42 -13.09 2.64
CA TRP A 200 -27.68 -14.53 2.72
C TRP A 200 -26.39 -15.36 2.78
N ALA A 201 -25.42 -15.07 1.91
CA ALA A 201 -24.19 -15.83 1.72
C ALA A 201 -23.31 -15.80 2.96
N GLY A 202 -23.21 -14.66 3.64
CA GLY A 202 -22.43 -14.50 4.87
C GLY A 202 -22.90 -15.40 6.01
N ARG A 203 -24.18 -15.78 6.01
CA ARG A 203 -24.77 -16.67 7.04
C ARG A 203 -24.63 -18.16 6.73
N GLN A 204 -24.10 -18.52 5.56
CA GLN A 204 -24.03 -19.92 5.14
C GLN A 204 -22.83 -20.63 5.80
N ARG A 205 -23.10 -21.81 6.37
CA ARG A 205 -22.07 -22.68 6.94
C ARG A 205 -21.17 -23.25 5.84
N TYR A 206 -19.87 -23.27 6.10
CA TYR A 206 -18.87 -23.91 5.25
C TYR A 206 -18.52 -25.31 5.78
N GLY A 207 -18.14 -26.23 4.90
CA GLY A 207 -17.64 -27.57 5.30
C GLY A 207 -18.68 -28.65 5.59
N LYS A 208 -19.99 -28.36 5.65
CA LYS A 208 -21.02 -29.41 5.71
C LYS A 208 -21.36 -29.88 4.29
N ARG A 209 -20.87 -31.07 3.92
CA ARG A 209 -21.40 -31.81 2.75
C ARG A 209 -22.89 -32.06 3.00
N ARG A 210 -23.75 -31.59 2.08
CA ARG A 210 -25.12 -32.11 2.00
C ARG A 210 -24.99 -33.53 1.44
N GLY A 211 -25.33 -34.51 2.28
CA GLY A 211 -25.54 -35.90 1.84
C GLY A 211 -26.76 -36.00 0.94
#